data_AF-A0A534T8Z5-F1
#
_entry.id   AF-A0A534T8Z5-F1
#
_cell.length_a   1.000
_cell.length_b   1.000
_cell.length_c   1.000
_cell.angle_alpha   90.00
_cell.angle_beta   90.00
_cell.angle_gamma   90.00
#
_symmetry.space_group_name_H-M   'P 1'
#
loop_
_entity.id
_entity.type
_entity.pdbx_description
1 polymer ?
#
loop_
_entity_poly.entity_id
_entity_poly.type
_entity_poly.pdbx_seq_one_letter_code
_entity_poly.pdbx_strand_id
1 'polypeptide(L)'
;MPLTLLLAVATLAVSLVGAELALRLARPLWVIPYPPVCYRPDLFQRWDPYGYRLWPSRTMQTRYPRHDGRLVTIVSNRDGFRRRRELHEADGRRRVVVLGDSMVFGVGVEEAERCTEVLEALEPGWRVDNLGMVGYGPDLMLRALEAVGLDPPPDVVVLLIFSHDVYRVAPEVPGVGFPLPRFALRSGRLATVPYPERPAWQRLFLVQGLRYVQWRYTSAAFPLNEAILDRVIELGAQHRFTPAIVFAPGPRDWSDDRRRRRWLGAYAARRQVPFLDLTERVQAVGAEALYLRNDAHWNPEGHRLVARELQRFLRGTLGVRPGNRGERGERAGERERQAQRRPTRRA
;
A
#
# COMPACT_ATOMS: atom_id res chain seq x y z
N MET A 1 -54.91 -7.55 5.31
CA MET A 1 -53.55 -7.88 5.81
C MET A 1 -52.70 -8.61 4.76
N PRO A 2 -53.09 -9.77 4.18
CA PRO A 2 -52.23 -10.50 3.23
C PRO A 2 -52.03 -9.78 1.89
N LEU A 3 -53.06 -9.12 1.35
CA LEU A 3 -52.98 -8.41 0.07
C LEU A 3 -52.07 -7.17 0.14
N THR A 4 -52.15 -6.38 1.22
CA THR A 4 -51.29 -5.21 1.43
C THR A 4 -49.83 -5.60 1.53
N LEU A 5 -49.53 -6.68 2.25
CA LEU A 5 -48.17 -7.21 2.35
C LEU A 5 -47.68 -7.72 0.98
N LEU A 6 -48.52 -8.46 0.24
CA LEU A 6 -48.20 -8.94 -1.10
C LEU A 6 -47.90 -7.78 -2.07
N LEU A 7 -48.73 -6.74 -2.07
CA LEU A 7 -48.53 -5.54 -2.89
C LEU A 7 -47.24 -4.82 -2.50
N ALA A 8 -46.97 -4.65 -1.21
CA ALA A 8 -45.73 -4.03 -0.74
C ALA A 8 -44.48 -4.81 -1.19
N VAL A 9 -44.51 -6.14 -1.09
CA VAL A 9 -43.42 -7.01 -1.57
C VAL A 9 -43.26 -6.93 -3.09
N ALA A 10 -44.36 -6.96 -3.83
CA ALA A 10 -44.34 -6.86 -5.29
C ALA A 10 -43.79 -5.50 -5.75
N THR A 11 -44.23 -4.40 -5.14
CA THR A 11 -43.71 -3.05 -5.43
C THR A 11 -42.22 -2.97 -5.14
N LEU A 12 -41.77 -3.46 -3.99
CA LEU A 12 -40.34 -3.48 -3.65
C LEU A 12 -39.53 -4.27 -4.68
N ALA A 13 -40.01 -5.45 -5.08
CA ALA A 13 -39.34 -6.27 -6.09
C ALA A 13 -39.22 -5.54 -7.43
N VAL A 14 -40.32 -4.94 -7.91
CA VAL A 14 -40.33 -4.16 -9.17
C VAL A 14 -39.40 -2.96 -9.08
N SER A 15 -39.38 -2.24 -7.94
CA SER A 15 -38.47 -1.10 -7.74
C SER A 15 -37.01 -1.53 -7.74
N LEU A 16 -36.65 -2.65 -7.10
CA LEU A 16 -35.28 -3.16 -7.10
C LEU A 16 -34.84 -3.59 -8.51
N VAL A 17 -35.72 -4.24 -9.27
CA VAL A 17 -35.45 -4.59 -10.68
C VAL A 17 -35.26 -3.33 -11.52
N GLY A 18 -36.14 -2.33 -11.36
CA GLY A 18 -36.02 -1.05 -12.05
C GLY A 18 -34.70 -0.34 -11.73
N ALA A 19 -34.30 -0.30 -10.46
CA ALA A 19 -33.03 0.30 -10.03
C ALA A 19 -31.81 -0.44 -10.58
N GLU A 20 -31.82 -1.78 -10.57
CA GLU A 20 -30.76 -2.60 -11.16
C GLU A 20 -30.60 -2.33 -12.67
N LEU A 21 -31.72 -2.27 -13.42
CA LEU A 21 -31.70 -1.97 -14.85
C LEU A 21 -31.22 -0.54 -15.13
N ALA A 22 -31.71 0.43 -14.37
CA ALA A 22 -31.28 1.83 -14.49
C ALA A 22 -29.77 1.98 -14.24
N LEU A 23 -29.23 1.30 -13.22
CA LEU A 23 -27.79 1.32 -12.92
C LEU A 23 -26.96 0.66 -14.04
N ARG A 24 -27.44 -0.45 -14.61
CA ARG A 24 -26.78 -1.12 -15.74
C ARG A 24 -26.71 -0.24 -16.97
N LEU A 25 -27.80 0.45 -17.29
CA LEU A 25 -27.87 1.35 -18.44
C LEU A 25 -27.04 2.62 -18.25
N ALA A 26 -27.12 3.24 -17.06
CA ALA A 26 -26.42 4.49 -16.78
C ALA A 26 -24.92 4.31 -16.54
N ARG A 27 -24.48 3.15 -16.02
CA ARG A 27 -23.12 2.92 -15.55
C ARG A 27 -22.59 1.52 -15.91
N PRO A 28 -22.60 1.10 -17.20
CA PRO A 28 -22.27 -0.28 -17.60
C PRO A 28 -20.86 -0.74 -17.18
N LEU A 29 -19.91 0.20 -17.04
CA LEU A 29 -18.52 -0.07 -16.64
C LEU A 29 -18.26 -0.01 -15.13
N TRP A 30 -19.29 0.27 -14.32
CA TRP A 30 -19.13 0.40 -12.87
C TRP A 30 -18.98 -0.95 -12.15
N VAL A 31 -19.39 -2.05 -12.80
CA VAL A 31 -19.29 -3.39 -12.24
C VAL A 31 -17.98 -4.07 -12.61
N ILE A 32 -17.44 -4.78 -11.63
CA ILE A 32 -16.29 -5.66 -11.81
C ILE A 32 -16.78 -6.86 -12.64
N PRO A 33 -16.29 -7.04 -13.88
CA PRO A 33 -16.64 -8.21 -14.67
C PRO A 33 -16.30 -9.49 -13.89
N TYR A 34 -17.13 -10.51 -14.04
CA TYR A 34 -16.94 -11.80 -13.36
C TYR A 34 -16.93 -12.96 -14.37
N PRO A 35 -15.85 -13.75 -14.46
CA PRO A 35 -14.59 -13.56 -13.72
C PRO A 35 -13.90 -12.24 -14.11
N PRO A 36 -13.07 -11.66 -13.21
CA PRO A 36 -12.32 -10.46 -13.55
C PRO A 36 -11.34 -10.76 -14.69
N VAL A 37 -11.15 -9.77 -15.56
CA VAL A 37 -10.23 -9.83 -16.71
C VAL A 37 -9.23 -8.71 -16.60
N CYS A 38 -7.94 -9.02 -16.87
CA CYS A 38 -6.88 -8.03 -16.82
C CYS A 38 -7.14 -6.91 -17.84
N TYR A 39 -7.17 -5.66 -17.39
CA TYR A 39 -7.44 -4.51 -18.27
C TYR A 39 -6.18 -3.91 -18.94
N ARG A 40 -5.01 -4.46 -18.63
CA ARG A 40 -3.70 -4.15 -19.25
C ARG A 40 -2.86 -5.42 -19.45
N PRO A 41 -3.32 -6.39 -20.26
CA PRO A 41 -2.57 -7.62 -20.52
C PRO A 41 -1.26 -7.35 -21.29
N ASP A 42 -1.16 -6.19 -21.94
CA ASP A 42 0.06 -5.67 -22.54
C ASP A 42 1.16 -5.34 -21.51
N LEU A 43 0.76 -4.94 -20.29
CA LEU A 43 1.71 -4.60 -19.23
C LEU A 43 1.91 -5.73 -18.22
N PHE A 44 0.81 -6.34 -17.77
CA PHE A 44 0.82 -7.22 -16.62
C PHE A 44 0.57 -8.67 -17.00
N GLN A 45 1.26 -9.55 -16.29
CA GLN A 45 1.00 -10.99 -16.29
C GLN A 45 0.65 -11.45 -14.87
N ARG A 46 -0.02 -12.59 -14.81
CA ARG A 46 -0.26 -13.31 -13.55
C ARG A 46 1.07 -13.79 -12.97
N TRP A 47 1.19 -13.75 -11.65
CA TRP A 47 2.35 -14.16 -10.87
C TRP A 47 1.90 -15.00 -9.68
N ASP A 48 1.54 -16.25 -9.93
CA ASP A 48 1.04 -17.11 -8.87
C ASP A 48 2.16 -17.57 -7.91
N PRO A 49 1.86 -17.71 -6.60
CA PRO A 49 0.62 -17.33 -5.91
C PRO A 49 0.63 -15.87 -5.39
N TYR A 50 1.62 -15.07 -5.76
CA TYR A 50 1.92 -13.76 -5.17
C TYR A 50 1.05 -12.60 -5.69
N GLY A 51 0.46 -12.76 -6.87
CA GLY A 51 -0.46 -11.78 -7.46
C GLY A 51 -0.25 -11.63 -8.97
N TYR A 52 0.13 -10.43 -9.38
CA TYR A 52 0.50 -10.09 -10.76
C TYR A 52 1.74 -9.21 -10.75
N ARG A 53 2.42 -9.09 -11.88
CA ARG A 53 3.61 -8.26 -12.05
C ARG A 53 3.69 -7.74 -13.47
N LEU A 54 4.64 -6.85 -13.76
CA LEU A 54 4.95 -6.54 -15.14
C LEU A 54 5.49 -7.79 -15.86
N TRP A 55 5.33 -7.85 -17.17
CA TRP A 55 6.15 -8.75 -17.97
C TRP A 55 7.64 -8.52 -17.63
N PRO A 56 8.43 -9.54 -17.28
CA PRO A 56 9.75 -9.34 -16.69
C PRO A 56 10.79 -9.09 -17.78
N SER A 57 11.85 -8.37 -17.44
CA SER A 57 12.95 -8.06 -18.35
C SER A 57 12.49 -7.41 -19.65
N ARG A 58 11.52 -6.49 -19.58
CA ARG A 58 10.96 -5.81 -20.73
C ARG A 58 11.13 -4.30 -20.64
N THR A 59 11.29 -3.68 -21.80
CA THR A 59 11.10 -2.25 -21.99
C THR A 59 9.79 -2.06 -22.74
N MET A 60 8.88 -1.30 -22.15
CA MET A 60 7.57 -0.99 -22.70
C MET A 60 7.37 0.52 -22.69
N GLN A 61 6.59 1.03 -23.65
CA GLN A 61 6.17 2.42 -23.67
C GLN A 61 4.68 2.50 -23.40
N THR A 62 4.28 3.42 -22.53
CA THR A 62 2.86 3.68 -22.27
C THR A 62 2.62 5.19 -22.28
N ARG A 63 1.46 5.59 -22.80
CA ARG A 63 0.99 6.96 -22.67
C ARG A 63 0.16 7.10 -21.39
N TYR A 64 0.39 8.16 -20.60
CA TYR A 64 -0.39 8.44 -19.41
C TYR A 64 -0.66 9.95 -19.21
N PRO A 65 -1.93 10.38 -19.04
CA PRO A 65 -3.17 9.61 -19.21
C PRO A 65 -3.31 8.97 -20.61
N ARG A 66 -4.24 8.02 -20.78
CA ARG A 66 -4.40 7.34 -22.08
C ARG A 66 -4.84 8.35 -23.16
N HIS A 67 -4.35 8.16 -24.39
CA HIS A 67 -4.63 8.96 -25.59
C HIS A 67 -3.99 10.35 -25.67
N ASP A 68 -4.02 11.15 -24.61
CA ASP A 68 -3.55 12.55 -24.63
C ASP A 68 -2.33 12.82 -23.73
N GLY A 69 -1.89 11.81 -22.99
CA GLY A 69 -0.85 11.96 -21.99
C GLY A 69 0.58 11.96 -22.50
N ARG A 70 1.50 12.08 -21.54
CA ARG A 70 2.94 11.97 -21.75
C ARG A 70 3.30 10.52 -22.09
N LEU A 71 4.21 10.34 -23.05
CA LEU A 71 4.83 9.03 -23.30
C LEU A 71 5.85 8.75 -22.21
N VAL A 72 5.73 7.60 -21.56
CA VAL A 72 6.59 7.19 -20.45
C VAL A 72 7.19 5.83 -20.73
N THR A 73 8.48 5.67 -20.42
CA THR A 73 9.16 4.38 -20.51
C THR A 73 9.02 3.59 -19.21
N ILE A 74 8.64 2.32 -19.36
CA ILE A 74 8.56 1.34 -18.29
C ILE A 74 9.61 0.28 -18.59
N VAL A 75 10.65 0.22 -17.77
CA VAL A 75 11.59 -0.90 -17.78
C VAL A 75 11.27 -1.78 -16.59
N SER A 76 11.17 -3.08 -16.79
CA SER A 76 10.99 -4.07 -15.73
C SER A 76 12.23 -4.95 -15.57
N ASN A 77 12.56 -5.26 -14.33
CA ASN A 77 13.62 -6.21 -14.00
C ASN A 77 13.13 -7.66 -14.15
N ARG A 78 14.00 -8.64 -13.87
CA ARG A 78 13.68 -10.07 -13.97
C ARG A 78 12.52 -10.52 -13.05
N ASP A 79 12.29 -9.78 -11.98
CA ASP A 79 11.24 -10.05 -11.01
C ASP A 79 9.90 -9.40 -11.38
N GLY A 80 9.87 -8.58 -12.43
CA GLY A 80 8.67 -7.93 -12.96
C GLY A 80 8.26 -6.66 -12.21
N PHE A 81 9.20 -6.01 -11.53
CA PHE A 81 9.00 -4.68 -10.93
C PHE A 81 9.59 -3.61 -11.83
N ARG A 82 9.00 -2.40 -11.79
CA ARG A 82 9.35 -1.31 -12.72
C ARG A 82 10.69 -0.69 -12.36
N ARG A 83 11.77 -1.36 -12.73
CA ARG A 83 13.13 -0.94 -12.45
C ARG A 83 14.13 -1.48 -13.45
N ARG A 84 15.17 -0.69 -13.74
CA ARG A 84 16.36 -1.16 -14.49
C ARG A 84 17.28 -2.08 -13.68
N ARG A 85 17.54 -1.75 -12.40
CA ARG A 85 18.40 -2.54 -11.52
C ARG A 85 17.70 -3.81 -11.04
N GLU A 86 18.44 -4.90 -11.01
CA GLU A 86 17.98 -6.19 -10.50
C GLU A 86 17.91 -6.21 -8.97
N LEU A 87 16.95 -6.97 -8.40
CA LEU A 87 16.77 -7.02 -6.94
C LEU A 87 17.83 -7.85 -6.24
N HIS A 88 18.26 -8.96 -6.84
CA HIS A 88 19.15 -9.94 -6.21
C HIS A 88 20.65 -9.68 -6.47
N GLU A 89 21.03 -8.43 -6.76
CA GLU A 89 22.44 -8.03 -6.88
C GLU A 89 23.02 -7.66 -5.52
N ALA A 90 24.30 -7.98 -5.28
CA ALA A 90 25.00 -7.55 -4.08
C ALA A 90 25.26 -6.04 -4.11
N ASP A 91 24.95 -5.36 -3.01
CA ASP A 91 25.19 -3.92 -2.84
C ASP A 91 25.51 -3.67 -1.36
N GLY A 92 26.63 -3.01 -1.08
CA GLY A 92 27.08 -2.74 0.30
C GLY A 92 26.37 -1.57 0.98
N ARG A 93 25.51 -0.85 0.25
CA ARG A 93 24.71 0.26 0.78
C ARG A 93 23.57 -0.26 1.65
N ARG A 94 23.03 0.62 2.50
CA ARG A 94 21.84 0.30 3.30
C ARG A 94 20.64 0.10 2.39
N ARG A 95 19.94 -1.02 2.51
CA ARG A 95 18.82 -1.36 1.62
C ARG A 95 17.50 -0.91 2.22
N VAL A 96 16.82 -0.01 1.50
CA VAL A 96 15.47 0.47 1.78
C VAL A 96 14.54 -0.11 0.73
N VAL A 97 13.60 -0.97 1.12
CA VAL A 97 12.55 -1.46 0.23
C VAL A 97 11.32 -0.58 0.38
N VAL A 98 10.78 -0.09 -0.73
CA VAL A 98 9.57 0.73 -0.74
C VAL A 98 8.45 -0.03 -1.45
N LEU A 99 7.48 -0.46 -0.66
CA LEU A 99 6.24 -1.08 -1.11
C LEU A 99 5.17 -0.01 -1.29
N GLY A 100 4.31 -0.19 -2.29
CA GLY A 100 3.17 0.69 -2.49
C GLY A 100 2.41 0.34 -3.75
N ASP A 101 1.50 1.22 -4.12
CA ASP A 101 0.64 1.03 -5.27
C ASP A 101 1.14 1.78 -6.53
N SER A 102 0.22 2.31 -7.35
CA SER A 102 0.54 3.15 -8.50
C SER A 102 1.31 4.42 -8.13
N MET A 103 1.20 4.90 -6.88
CA MET A 103 1.95 6.05 -6.38
C MET A 103 3.44 5.74 -6.29
N VAL A 104 3.82 4.55 -5.80
CA VAL A 104 5.23 4.12 -5.76
C VAL A 104 5.69 3.62 -7.13
N PHE A 105 4.83 2.93 -7.89
CA PHE A 105 5.12 2.54 -9.27
C PHE A 105 5.50 3.75 -10.15
N GLY A 106 4.99 4.94 -9.82
CA GLY A 106 5.27 6.19 -10.51
C GLY A 106 4.48 6.35 -11.80
N VAL A 107 3.18 6.07 -11.76
CA VAL A 107 2.30 6.25 -12.93
C VAL A 107 2.39 7.70 -13.43
N GLY A 108 2.69 7.87 -14.73
CA GLY A 108 2.76 9.17 -15.38
C GLY A 108 4.10 9.90 -15.31
N VAL A 109 5.11 9.34 -14.65
CA VAL A 109 6.47 9.92 -14.58
C VAL A 109 7.54 8.93 -15.06
N GLU A 110 8.67 9.44 -15.56
CA GLU A 110 9.85 8.64 -15.88
C GLU A 110 10.47 8.05 -14.61
N GLU A 111 11.23 6.96 -14.76
CA GLU A 111 11.92 6.29 -13.64
C GLU A 111 12.76 7.26 -12.79
N ALA A 112 13.54 8.15 -13.42
CA ALA A 112 14.40 9.10 -12.71
C ALA A 112 13.62 10.19 -11.92
N GLU A 113 12.34 10.39 -12.21
CA GLU A 113 11.49 11.37 -11.54
C GLU A 113 10.74 10.79 -10.34
N ARG A 114 10.71 9.46 -10.19
CA ARG A 114 9.99 8.79 -9.10
C ARG A 114 10.65 9.06 -7.76
N CYS A 115 9.84 9.03 -6.71
CA CYS A 115 10.31 9.34 -5.36
C CYS A 115 11.39 8.38 -4.86
N THR A 116 11.39 7.11 -5.31
CA THR A 116 12.41 6.11 -4.97
C THR A 116 13.77 6.43 -5.57
N GLU A 117 13.83 6.79 -6.85
CA GLU A 117 15.06 7.15 -7.54
C GLU A 117 15.59 8.51 -7.08
N VAL A 118 14.69 9.47 -6.86
CA VAL A 118 15.06 10.77 -6.27
C VAL A 118 15.60 10.57 -4.85
N LEU A 119 15.00 9.70 -4.03
CA LEU A 119 15.51 9.38 -2.69
C LEU A 119 16.89 8.73 -2.74
N GLU A 120 17.11 7.75 -3.63
CA GLU A 120 18.42 7.11 -3.81
C GLU A 120 19.48 8.13 -4.25
N ALA A 121 19.13 9.09 -5.10
CA ALA A 121 20.04 10.16 -5.50
C ALA A 121 20.34 11.16 -4.35
N LEU A 122 19.35 11.44 -3.48
CA LEU A 122 19.52 12.29 -2.31
C LEU A 122 20.33 11.61 -1.18
N GLU A 123 20.40 10.28 -1.18
CA GLU A 123 21.11 9.46 -0.19
C GLU A 123 22.03 8.43 -0.87
N PRO A 124 23.22 8.83 -1.34
CA PRO A 124 24.12 7.92 -2.08
C PRO A 124 24.55 6.67 -1.30
N GLY A 125 24.50 6.72 0.04
CA GLY A 125 24.78 5.58 0.92
C GLY A 125 23.63 4.59 1.08
N TRP A 126 22.47 4.88 0.47
CA TRP A 126 21.29 4.01 0.49
C TRP A 126 21.06 3.41 -0.89
N ARG A 127 20.62 2.17 -0.88
CA ARG A 127 20.03 1.46 -2.00
C ARG A 127 18.52 1.44 -1.80
N VAL A 128 17.76 2.09 -2.68
CA VAL A 128 16.29 2.17 -2.53
C VAL A 128 15.63 1.27 -3.56
N ASP A 129 14.99 0.18 -3.17
CA ASP A 129 14.33 -0.76 -4.08
C ASP A 129 12.83 -0.49 -4.17
N ASN A 130 12.37 -0.13 -5.37
CA ASN A 130 10.96 0.13 -5.68
C ASN A 130 10.22 -1.17 -5.98
N LEU A 131 9.32 -1.56 -5.08
CA LEU A 131 8.38 -2.68 -5.24
C LEU A 131 6.93 -2.20 -5.33
N GLY A 132 6.73 -0.97 -5.83
CA GLY A 132 5.43 -0.42 -6.11
C GLY A 132 4.79 -1.05 -7.35
N MET A 133 3.48 -1.29 -7.30
CA MET A 133 2.75 -1.86 -8.44
C MET A 133 1.34 -1.29 -8.54
N VAL A 134 0.92 -0.98 -9.76
CA VAL A 134 -0.42 -0.41 -10.03
C VAL A 134 -1.49 -1.33 -9.47
N GLY A 135 -2.34 -0.80 -8.59
CA GLY A 135 -3.50 -1.56 -8.06
C GLY A 135 -3.18 -2.48 -6.88
N TYR A 136 -1.98 -2.43 -6.31
CA TYR A 136 -1.68 -3.17 -5.09
C TYR A 136 -2.44 -2.60 -3.89
N GLY A 137 -3.03 -3.49 -3.09
CA GLY A 137 -3.39 -3.20 -1.71
C GLY A 137 -2.31 -3.72 -0.76
N PRO A 138 -2.45 -3.50 0.56
CA PRO A 138 -1.47 -4.00 1.54
C PRO A 138 -1.27 -5.52 1.48
N ASP A 139 -2.29 -6.27 1.05
CA ASP A 139 -2.22 -7.70 0.81
C ASP A 139 -1.21 -8.08 -0.28
N LEU A 140 -1.21 -7.39 -1.42
CA LEU A 140 -0.28 -7.64 -2.52
C LEU A 140 1.11 -7.03 -2.24
N MET A 141 1.18 -5.94 -1.47
CA MET A 141 2.44 -5.41 -0.95
C MET A 141 3.15 -6.44 -0.06
N LEU A 142 2.43 -7.06 0.89
CA LEU A 142 2.99 -8.13 1.73
C LEU A 142 3.48 -9.32 0.89
N ARG A 143 2.70 -9.76 -0.10
CA ARG A 143 3.11 -10.86 -0.99
C ARG A 143 4.37 -10.53 -1.79
N ALA A 144 4.49 -9.30 -2.29
CA ALA A 144 5.70 -8.85 -2.97
C ALA A 144 6.93 -8.83 -2.06
N LEU A 145 6.75 -8.39 -0.80
CA LEU A 145 7.81 -8.46 0.21
C LEU A 145 8.26 -9.90 0.43
N GLU A 146 7.33 -10.81 0.73
CA GLU A 146 7.63 -12.23 0.99
C GLU A 146 8.28 -12.91 -0.23
N ALA A 147 7.90 -12.53 -1.45
CA ALA A 147 8.38 -13.16 -2.67
C ALA A 147 9.79 -12.70 -3.08
N VAL A 148 10.07 -11.39 -3.03
CA VAL A 148 11.32 -10.82 -3.60
C VAL A 148 11.93 -9.70 -2.77
N GLY A 149 11.20 -9.17 -1.79
CA GLY A 149 11.63 -8.02 -1.01
C GLY A 149 12.58 -8.36 0.15
N LEU A 150 12.70 -9.63 0.54
CA LEU A 150 13.50 -10.05 1.69
C LEU A 150 14.93 -10.50 1.34
N ASP A 151 15.23 -10.69 0.06
CA ASP A 151 16.56 -11.12 -0.42
C ASP A 151 17.08 -10.15 -1.50
N PRO A 152 18.22 -9.48 -1.29
CA PRO A 152 19.05 -9.48 -0.08
C PRO A 152 18.34 -8.83 1.12
N PRO A 153 18.73 -9.09 2.39
CA PRO A 153 18.03 -8.54 3.56
C PRO A 153 17.90 -7.01 3.53
N PRO A 154 16.70 -6.44 3.70
CA PRO A 154 16.54 -5.00 3.83
C PRO A 154 16.95 -4.50 5.23
N ASP A 155 17.36 -3.24 5.34
CA ASP A 155 17.49 -2.56 6.63
C ASP A 155 16.15 -1.95 7.06
N VAL A 156 15.39 -1.43 6.08
CA VAL A 156 14.06 -0.83 6.28
C VAL A 156 13.11 -1.27 5.18
N VAL A 157 11.87 -1.53 5.56
CA VAL A 157 10.76 -1.74 4.63
C VAL A 157 9.71 -0.65 4.87
N VAL A 158 9.49 0.19 3.86
CA VAL A 158 8.48 1.25 3.86
C VAL A 158 7.21 0.74 3.19
N LEU A 159 6.10 0.74 3.92
CA LEU A 159 4.76 0.61 3.34
C LEU A 159 4.19 2.00 3.07
N LEU A 160 4.29 2.47 1.83
CA LEU A 160 3.63 3.70 1.40
C LEU A 160 2.20 3.35 0.99
N ILE A 161 1.27 3.65 1.89
CA ILE A 161 -0.15 3.36 1.76
C ILE A 161 -0.84 4.61 1.23
N PHE A 162 -1.26 4.55 -0.02
CA PHE A 162 -2.21 5.52 -0.54
C PHE A 162 -3.58 5.27 0.11
N SER A 163 -4.32 6.33 0.42
CA SER A 163 -5.60 6.21 1.13
C SER A 163 -6.54 5.17 0.50
N HIS A 164 -6.57 5.05 -0.83
CA HIS A 164 -7.38 4.06 -1.52
C HIS A 164 -6.91 2.60 -1.38
N ASP A 165 -5.70 2.33 -0.90
CA ASP A 165 -5.19 0.96 -0.84
C ASP A 165 -5.90 0.11 0.21
N VAL A 166 -6.35 0.74 1.31
CA VAL A 166 -6.93 0.05 2.47
C VAL A 166 -8.15 -0.79 2.09
N TYR A 167 -9.00 -0.34 1.18
CA TYR A 167 -10.19 -1.11 0.77
C TYR A 167 -9.86 -2.23 -0.22
N ARG A 168 -8.67 -2.23 -0.85
CA ARG A 168 -8.29 -3.20 -1.89
C ARG A 168 -8.11 -4.62 -1.35
N VAL A 169 -8.08 -4.80 -0.03
CA VAL A 169 -8.13 -6.13 0.61
C VAL A 169 -9.52 -6.79 0.52
N ALA A 170 -10.55 -6.03 0.12
CA ALA A 170 -11.91 -6.54 -0.02
C ALA A 170 -11.93 -7.73 -1.00
N PRO A 171 -12.65 -8.83 -0.70
CA PRO A 171 -12.61 -10.05 -1.51
C PRO A 171 -12.93 -9.85 -2.99
N GLU A 172 -13.68 -8.79 -3.31
CA GLU A 172 -14.22 -8.53 -4.63
C GLU A 172 -13.29 -7.71 -5.52
N VAL A 173 -12.30 -7.03 -4.94
CA VAL A 173 -11.40 -6.14 -5.67
C VAL A 173 -10.35 -6.98 -6.41
N PRO A 174 -10.30 -6.96 -7.75
CA PRO A 174 -9.47 -7.87 -8.53
C PRO A 174 -8.05 -7.33 -8.80
N GLY A 175 -7.67 -6.20 -8.20
CA GLY A 175 -6.49 -5.44 -8.57
C GLY A 175 -6.59 -4.99 -10.04
N VAL A 176 -5.62 -5.39 -10.87
CA VAL A 176 -5.64 -5.10 -12.33
C VAL A 176 -6.52 -6.05 -13.15
N GLY A 177 -7.26 -6.96 -12.50
CA GLY A 177 -8.24 -7.82 -13.18
C GLY A 177 -7.85 -9.31 -13.22
N PHE A 178 -6.98 -9.78 -12.33
CA PHE A 178 -6.69 -11.22 -12.21
C PHE A 178 -7.50 -11.85 -11.06
N PRO A 179 -8.06 -13.06 -11.21
CA PRO A 179 -8.70 -13.79 -10.12
C PRO A 179 -7.64 -14.43 -9.21
N LEU A 180 -7.09 -13.64 -8.29
CA LEU A 180 -5.96 -14.02 -7.45
C LEU A 180 -6.38 -14.60 -6.09
N PRO A 181 -5.57 -15.49 -5.49
CA PRO A 181 -5.72 -15.84 -4.09
C PRO A 181 -5.78 -14.60 -3.18
N ARG A 182 -6.64 -14.62 -2.16
CA ARG A 182 -6.89 -13.51 -1.24
C ARG A 182 -6.44 -13.87 0.17
N PHE A 183 -6.17 -12.87 0.99
CA PHE A 183 -6.11 -13.10 2.43
C PHE A 183 -7.50 -13.03 3.05
N ALA A 184 -7.76 -13.90 4.00
CA ALA A 184 -8.91 -13.86 4.88
C ALA A 184 -8.45 -14.06 6.33
N LEU A 185 -9.21 -13.52 7.29
CA LEU A 185 -9.01 -13.82 8.70
C LEU A 185 -9.69 -15.15 9.04
N ARG A 186 -8.91 -16.12 9.53
CA ARG A 186 -9.39 -17.38 10.10
C ARG A 186 -8.88 -17.45 11.53
N SER A 187 -9.79 -17.41 12.51
CA SER A 187 -9.44 -17.42 13.94
C SER A 187 -8.38 -16.37 14.31
N GLY A 188 -8.52 -15.15 13.76
CA GLY A 188 -7.58 -14.04 14.02
C GLY A 188 -6.25 -14.10 13.27
N ARG A 189 -6.00 -15.12 12.44
CA ARG A 189 -4.77 -15.26 11.66
C ARG A 189 -5.03 -15.09 10.16
N LEU A 190 -4.02 -14.62 9.43
CA LEU A 190 -4.07 -14.59 7.98
C LEU A 190 -4.06 -16.02 7.41
N ALA A 191 -5.00 -16.28 6.52
CA ALA A 191 -5.03 -17.47 5.69
C ALA A 191 -5.16 -17.06 4.22
N THR A 192 -4.39 -17.71 3.34
CA THR A 192 -4.60 -17.58 1.90
C THR A 192 -5.80 -18.44 1.52
N VAL A 193 -6.78 -17.82 0.85
CA VAL A 193 -7.97 -18.48 0.30
C VAL A 193 -8.01 -18.28 -1.22
N PRO A 194 -8.66 -19.17 -1.99
CA PRO A 194 -8.88 -18.95 -3.41
C PRO A 194 -9.66 -17.64 -3.67
N TYR A 195 -9.57 -17.14 -4.91
CA TYR A 195 -10.45 -16.04 -5.33
C TYR A 195 -11.92 -16.46 -5.16
N PRO A 196 -12.78 -15.63 -4.55
CA PRO A 196 -14.11 -16.07 -4.15
C PRO A 196 -15.01 -16.36 -5.35
N GLU A 197 -15.64 -17.52 -5.34
CA GLU A 197 -16.76 -17.80 -6.23
C GLU A 197 -17.97 -16.94 -5.88
N ARG A 198 -18.59 -16.31 -6.88
CA ARG A 198 -19.72 -15.41 -6.67
C ARG A 198 -21.04 -16.03 -7.15
N PRO A 199 -22.03 -16.27 -6.26
CA PRO A 199 -23.38 -16.63 -6.67
C PRO A 199 -24.03 -15.48 -7.45
N ALA A 200 -25.03 -15.79 -8.28
CA ALA A 200 -25.63 -14.82 -9.22
C ALA A 200 -26.11 -13.52 -8.55
N TRP A 201 -26.69 -13.61 -7.36
CA TRP A 201 -27.17 -12.44 -6.62
C TRP A 201 -26.05 -11.48 -6.19
N GLN A 202 -24.83 -11.98 -5.93
CA GLN A 202 -23.66 -11.13 -5.64
C GLN A 202 -23.13 -10.39 -6.86
N ARG A 203 -23.59 -10.77 -8.07
CA ARG A 203 -23.22 -10.12 -9.33
C ARG A 203 -24.16 -8.96 -9.69
N LEU A 204 -25.26 -8.77 -8.95
CA LEU A 204 -26.16 -7.63 -9.14
C LEU A 204 -25.44 -6.30 -8.86
N PHE A 205 -25.70 -5.27 -9.67
CA PHE A 205 -25.12 -3.92 -9.54
C PHE A 205 -25.43 -3.32 -8.17
N LEU A 206 -26.67 -3.47 -7.70
CA LEU A 206 -27.08 -2.99 -6.38
C LEU A 206 -26.25 -3.63 -5.27
N VAL A 207 -26.06 -4.95 -5.31
CA VAL A 207 -25.31 -5.68 -4.28
C VAL A 207 -23.82 -5.30 -4.33
N GLN A 208 -23.23 -5.19 -5.51
CA GLN A 208 -21.84 -4.75 -5.66
C GLN A 208 -21.64 -3.31 -5.18
N GLY A 209 -22.59 -2.41 -5.49
CA GLY A 209 -22.57 -1.03 -5.02
C GLY A 209 -22.64 -0.92 -3.50
N LEU A 210 -23.54 -1.67 -2.86
CA LEU A 210 -23.65 -1.72 -1.39
C LEU A 210 -22.37 -2.26 -0.74
N ARG A 211 -21.80 -3.35 -1.27
CA ARG A 211 -20.53 -3.90 -0.78
C ARG A 211 -19.38 -2.92 -0.98
N TYR A 212 -19.31 -2.27 -2.14
CA TYR A 212 -18.33 -1.22 -2.39
C TYR A 212 -18.44 -0.14 -1.32
N VAL A 213 -19.64 0.36 -1.04
CA VAL A 213 -19.86 1.38 -0.02
C VAL A 213 -19.41 0.88 1.36
N GLN A 214 -19.78 -0.35 1.73
CA GLN A 214 -19.37 -0.97 2.99
C GLN A 214 -17.84 -1.02 3.11
N TRP A 215 -17.14 -1.63 2.17
CA TRP A 215 -15.68 -1.78 2.24
C TRP A 215 -14.94 -0.45 2.12
N ARG A 216 -15.47 0.49 1.34
CA ARG A 216 -14.81 1.75 1.00
C ARG A 216 -15.00 2.85 2.03
N TYR A 217 -16.16 2.92 2.68
CA TYR A 217 -16.53 4.04 3.57
C TYR A 217 -16.68 3.66 5.04
N THR A 218 -16.67 2.37 5.39
CA THR A 218 -16.72 1.88 6.77
C THR A 218 -15.37 1.34 7.24
N SER A 219 -15.30 0.85 8.47
CA SER A 219 -14.13 0.17 9.06
C SER A 219 -14.01 -1.31 8.69
N ALA A 220 -14.87 -1.84 7.80
CA ALA A 220 -14.90 -3.26 7.45
C ALA A 220 -13.54 -3.82 6.98
N ALA A 221 -12.72 -3.00 6.34
CA ALA A 221 -11.40 -3.40 5.87
C ALA A 221 -10.32 -3.43 6.96
N PHE A 222 -10.52 -2.75 8.09
CA PHE A 222 -9.46 -2.47 9.05
C PHE A 222 -8.89 -3.75 9.70
N PRO A 223 -9.69 -4.71 10.21
CA PRO A 223 -9.14 -5.89 10.88
C PRO A 223 -8.20 -6.71 9.98
N LEU A 224 -8.55 -6.87 8.70
CA LEU A 224 -7.71 -7.61 7.76
C LEU A 224 -6.42 -6.83 7.44
N ASN A 225 -6.50 -5.52 7.27
CA ASN A 225 -5.31 -4.69 7.08
C ASN A 225 -4.40 -4.72 8.33
N GLU A 226 -4.95 -4.67 9.55
CA GLU A 226 -4.14 -4.77 10.78
C GLU A 226 -3.38 -6.09 10.82
N ALA A 227 -4.02 -7.22 10.50
CA ALA A 227 -3.34 -8.51 10.46
C ALA A 227 -2.24 -8.59 9.37
N ILE A 228 -2.46 -7.96 8.22
CA ILE A 228 -1.45 -7.83 7.15
C ILE A 228 -0.26 -7.00 7.64
N LEU A 229 -0.51 -5.87 8.28
CA LEU A 229 0.54 -5.01 8.82
C LEU A 229 1.29 -5.69 9.98
N ASP A 230 0.59 -6.43 10.84
CA ASP A 230 1.18 -7.25 11.91
C ASP A 230 2.14 -8.30 11.31
N ARG A 231 1.76 -8.95 10.21
CA ARG A 231 2.63 -9.89 9.50
C ARG A 231 3.92 -9.24 8.98
N VAL A 232 3.86 -7.98 8.51
CA VAL A 232 5.09 -7.27 8.12
C VAL A 232 5.98 -6.94 9.32
N ILE A 233 5.39 -6.62 10.48
CA ILE A 233 6.15 -6.43 11.73
C ILE A 233 6.84 -7.73 12.16
N GLU A 234 6.13 -8.86 12.09
CA GLU A 234 6.70 -10.19 12.36
C GLU A 234 7.88 -10.49 11.44
N LEU A 235 7.73 -10.24 10.13
CA LEU A 235 8.82 -10.39 9.16
C LEU A 235 9.99 -9.46 9.49
N GLY A 236 9.72 -8.24 9.97
CA GLY A 236 10.74 -7.30 10.44
C GLY A 236 11.58 -7.88 11.58
N ALA A 237 10.93 -8.50 12.56
CA ALA A 237 11.62 -9.18 13.65
C ALA A 237 12.41 -10.41 13.16
N GLN A 238 11.86 -11.20 12.24
CA GLN A 238 12.48 -12.41 11.70
C GLN A 238 13.71 -12.10 10.83
N HIS A 239 13.61 -11.09 9.97
CA HIS A 239 14.64 -10.73 8.99
C HIS A 239 15.48 -9.51 9.40
N ARG A 240 15.26 -8.98 10.61
CA ARG A 240 16.01 -7.87 11.24
C ARG A 240 15.94 -6.56 10.46
N PHE A 241 14.82 -6.26 9.82
CA PHE A 241 14.55 -4.95 9.22
C PHE A 241 13.57 -4.14 10.07
N THR A 242 13.61 -2.81 9.93
CA THR A 242 12.63 -1.93 10.58
C THR A 242 11.44 -1.68 9.64
N PRO A 243 10.21 -2.07 9.99
CA PRO A 243 9.02 -1.68 9.23
C PRO A 243 8.74 -0.19 9.47
N ALA A 244 8.32 0.53 8.44
CA ALA A 244 7.86 1.91 8.54
C ALA A 244 6.61 2.11 7.68
N ILE A 245 5.67 2.91 8.16
CA ILE A 245 4.40 3.17 7.47
C ILE A 245 4.37 4.64 7.05
N VAL A 246 4.00 4.88 5.79
CA VAL A 246 3.85 6.22 5.23
C VAL A 246 2.44 6.35 4.67
N PHE A 247 1.66 7.30 5.17
CA PHE A 247 0.34 7.61 4.64
C PHE A 247 0.46 8.65 3.52
N ALA A 248 0.00 8.29 2.32
CA ALA A 248 -0.09 9.18 1.18
C ALA A 248 -1.55 9.66 0.99
N PRO A 249 -1.81 10.98 1.09
CA PRO A 249 -3.14 11.54 0.84
C PRO A 249 -3.46 11.55 -0.65
N GLY A 250 -4.74 11.71 -1.00
CA GLY A 250 -5.15 12.13 -2.34
C GLY A 250 -5.02 13.64 -2.56
N PRO A 251 -5.32 14.13 -3.78
CA PRO A 251 -5.35 15.57 -4.07
C PRO A 251 -6.43 16.32 -3.29
N ARG A 252 -7.40 15.60 -2.72
CA ARG A 252 -8.45 16.12 -1.84
C ARG A 252 -8.47 15.27 -0.57
N ASP A 253 -8.76 15.90 0.57
CA ASP A 253 -8.88 15.22 1.87
C ASP A 253 -10.37 14.97 2.17
N TRP A 254 -10.89 13.82 1.73
CA TRP A 254 -12.29 13.45 1.98
C TRP A 254 -12.47 12.87 3.39
N SER A 255 -13.73 12.68 3.81
CA SER A 255 -14.04 12.21 5.17
C SER A 255 -13.51 10.81 5.46
N ASP A 256 -13.49 9.96 4.44
CA ASP A 256 -12.94 8.62 4.43
C ASP A 256 -11.40 8.59 4.41
N ASP A 257 -10.74 9.55 3.75
CA ASP A 257 -9.29 9.72 3.84
C ASP A 257 -8.88 10.04 5.28
N ARG A 258 -9.57 11.00 5.91
CA ARG A 258 -9.39 11.32 7.33
C ARG A 258 -9.64 10.12 8.25
N ARG A 259 -10.64 9.28 7.95
CA ARG A 259 -10.92 8.07 8.73
C ARG A 259 -9.76 7.08 8.66
N ARG A 260 -9.28 6.77 7.44
CA ARG A 260 -8.17 5.84 7.22
C ARG A 260 -6.87 6.36 7.80
N ARG A 261 -6.58 7.66 7.64
CA ARG A 261 -5.42 8.33 8.23
C ARG A 261 -5.40 8.22 9.76
N ARG A 262 -6.52 8.55 10.42
CA ARG A 262 -6.64 8.42 11.89
C ARG A 262 -6.48 6.97 12.34
N TRP A 263 -7.12 6.03 11.65
CA TRP A 263 -6.98 4.60 11.97
C TRP A 263 -5.53 4.13 11.83
N LEU A 264 -4.87 4.44 10.71
CA LEU A 264 -3.50 3.99 10.44
C LEU A 264 -2.49 4.62 11.40
N GLY A 265 -2.63 5.92 11.71
CA GLY A 265 -1.81 6.59 12.71
C GLY A 265 -2.00 6.00 14.11
N ALA A 266 -3.25 5.72 14.52
CA ALA A 266 -3.53 5.07 15.80
C ALA A 266 -2.99 3.65 15.85
N TYR A 267 -3.09 2.88 14.76
CA TYR A 267 -2.50 1.55 14.64
C TYR A 267 -0.97 1.61 14.82
N ALA A 268 -0.30 2.48 14.07
CA ALA A 268 1.15 2.61 14.12
C ALA A 268 1.63 3.04 15.50
N ALA A 269 0.93 3.96 16.17
CA ALA A 269 1.21 4.34 17.56
C ALA A 269 1.07 3.16 18.53
N ARG A 270 -0.03 2.38 18.46
CA ARG A 270 -0.24 1.19 19.31
C ARG A 270 0.84 0.13 19.11
N ARG A 271 1.31 -0.06 17.88
CA ARG A 271 2.34 -1.05 17.53
C ARG A 271 3.77 -0.48 17.61
N GLN A 272 3.93 0.79 17.98
CA GLN A 272 5.21 1.50 18.03
C GLN A 272 6.00 1.42 16.71
N VAL A 273 5.29 1.45 15.57
CA VAL A 273 5.88 1.45 14.24
C VAL A 273 6.11 2.89 13.79
N PRO A 274 7.30 3.25 13.27
CA PRO A 274 7.54 4.56 12.67
C PRO A 274 6.45 4.92 11.65
N PHE A 275 5.86 6.09 11.81
CA PHE A 275 4.76 6.57 10.98
C PHE A 275 5.02 7.98 10.46
N LEU A 276 4.85 8.17 9.16
CA LEU A 276 4.87 9.48 8.51
C LEU A 276 3.53 9.74 7.82
N ASP A 277 2.93 10.88 8.14
CA ASP A 277 1.73 11.38 7.47
C ASP A 277 2.11 12.53 6.53
N LEU A 278 1.95 12.31 5.22
CA LEU A 278 2.30 13.31 4.21
C LEU A 278 1.22 14.39 4.04
N THR A 279 0.06 14.26 4.71
CA THR A 279 -1.11 15.13 4.49
C THR A 279 -0.79 16.61 4.68
N GLU A 280 -0.22 16.98 5.82
CA GLU A 280 0.05 18.39 6.14
C GLU A 280 0.99 19.03 5.12
N ARG A 281 2.06 18.31 4.74
CA ARG A 281 3.04 18.79 3.76
C ARG A 281 2.45 18.95 2.36
N VAL A 282 1.63 17.99 1.93
CA VAL A 282 0.92 18.07 0.64
C VAL A 282 -0.08 19.23 0.64
N GLN A 283 -0.82 19.44 1.73
CA GLN A 283 -1.79 20.54 1.84
C GLN A 283 -1.10 21.91 1.86
N ALA A 284 0.04 22.03 2.53
CA ALA A 284 0.77 23.30 2.62
C ALA A 284 1.30 23.79 1.25
N VAL A 285 1.71 22.87 0.37
CA VAL A 285 2.17 23.23 -0.99
C VAL A 285 1.00 23.33 -1.97
N GLY A 286 -0.04 22.51 -1.79
CA GLY A 286 -1.23 22.50 -2.62
C GLY A 286 -1.22 21.37 -3.66
N ALA A 287 -2.37 20.71 -3.80
CA ALA A 287 -2.51 19.55 -4.68
C ALA A 287 -2.30 19.89 -6.17
N GLU A 288 -2.70 21.08 -6.62
CA GLU A 288 -2.51 21.48 -8.02
C GLU A 288 -1.04 21.47 -8.45
N ALA A 289 -0.12 21.77 -7.52
CA ALA A 289 1.31 21.78 -7.77
C ALA A 289 1.94 20.38 -7.73
N LEU A 290 1.34 19.43 -7.02
CA LEU A 290 1.97 18.13 -6.71
C LEU A 290 1.38 16.94 -7.48
N TYR A 291 0.19 17.09 -8.05
CA TYR A 291 -0.50 16.02 -8.77
C TYR A 291 -0.53 16.30 -10.27
N LEU A 292 -0.66 15.24 -11.07
CA LEU A 292 -0.98 15.35 -12.47
C LEU A 292 -2.38 15.98 -12.62
N ARG A 293 -2.57 16.78 -13.67
CA ARG A 293 -3.82 17.52 -13.88
C ARG A 293 -5.02 16.57 -13.96
N ASN A 294 -6.05 16.83 -13.16
CA ASN A 294 -7.28 16.01 -13.05
C ASN A 294 -7.03 14.54 -12.69
N ASP A 295 -5.93 14.25 -11.99
CA ASP A 295 -5.52 12.90 -11.65
C ASP A 295 -5.18 12.79 -10.14
N ALA A 296 -5.16 11.56 -9.61
CA ALA A 296 -4.77 11.26 -8.24
C ALA A 296 -3.28 10.92 -8.09
N HIS A 297 -2.53 10.76 -9.19
CA HIS A 297 -1.10 10.45 -9.17
C HIS A 297 -0.24 11.71 -9.08
N TRP A 298 0.90 11.60 -8.40
CA TRP A 298 1.87 12.68 -8.29
C TRP A 298 2.50 13.01 -9.64
N ASN A 299 2.76 14.29 -9.86
CA ASN A 299 3.64 14.74 -10.92
C ASN A 299 5.12 14.66 -10.44
N PRO A 300 6.12 15.00 -11.27
CA PRO A 300 7.52 14.97 -10.85
C PRO A 300 7.82 15.78 -9.57
N GLU A 301 7.16 16.93 -9.34
CA GLU A 301 7.39 17.71 -8.12
C GLU A 301 6.76 17.06 -6.88
N GLY A 302 5.59 16.45 -7.03
CA GLY A 302 4.99 15.59 -5.98
C GLY A 302 5.95 14.49 -5.55
N HIS A 303 6.54 13.77 -6.51
CA HIS A 303 7.55 12.76 -6.21
C HIS A 303 8.80 13.31 -5.53
N ARG A 304 9.29 14.49 -5.93
CA ARG A 304 10.43 15.15 -5.25
C ARG A 304 10.10 15.54 -3.81
N LEU A 305 8.91 16.08 -3.55
CA LEU A 305 8.47 16.38 -2.19
C LEU A 305 8.44 15.11 -1.34
N VAL A 306 7.82 14.04 -1.84
CA VAL A 306 7.74 12.76 -1.13
C VAL A 306 9.13 12.21 -0.84
N ALA A 307 10.06 12.26 -1.81
CA ALA A 307 11.45 11.83 -1.60
C ALA A 307 12.14 12.60 -0.47
N ARG A 308 11.96 13.93 -0.41
CA ARG A 308 12.51 14.77 0.68
C ARG A 308 11.91 14.44 2.05
N GLU A 309 10.60 14.20 2.12
CA GLU A 309 9.95 13.79 3.37
C GLU A 309 10.42 12.41 3.83
N LEU A 310 10.50 11.45 2.91
CA LEU A 310 11.03 10.11 3.19
C LEU A 310 12.48 10.17 3.66
N GLN A 311 13.33 10.98 3.03
CA GLN A 311 14.72 11.17 3.45
C GLN A 311 14.79 11.61 4.91
N ARG A 312 14.07 12.68 5.28
CA ARG A 312 14.06 13.21 6.65
C ARG A 312 13.56 12.17 7.66
N PHE A 313 12.47 11.50 7.32
CA PHE A 313 11.85 10.48 8.15
C PHE A 313 12.77 9.27 8.36
N LEU A 314 13.35 8.74 7.28
CA LEU A 314 14.16 7.53 7.30
C LEU A 314 15.54 7.74 7.91
N ARG A 315 16.13 8.95 7.86
CA ARG A 315 17.37 9.27 8.59
C ARG A 315 17.20 9.03 10.09
N GLY A 316 16.03 9.36 10.65
CA GLY A 316 15.70 9.08 12.05
C GLY A 316 15.58 7.58 12.34
N THR A 317 14.95 6.84 11.43
CA THR A 317 14.73 5.39 11.57
C THR A 317 16.03 4.59 11.42
N LEU A 318 16.83 4.89 10.40
CA LEU A 318 18.10 4.23 10.08
C LEU A 318 19.25 4.67 11.00
N GLY A 319 19.14 5.81 11.69
CA GLY A 319 20.15 6.31 12.63
C GLY A 319 20.29 5.49 13.91
N VAL A 320 19.33 4.60 14.21
CA VAL A 320 19.33 3.77 15.42
C VAL A 320 19.88 2.38 15.08
N ARG A 321 21.17 2.12 15.38
CA ARG A 321 21.72 0.76 15.33
C ARG A 321 21.01 -0.14 16.35
N PRO A 322 20.56 -1.37 15.98
CA PRO A 322 19.91 -2.31 16.90
C PRO A 322 20.75 -2.74 18.12
N GLY A 323 22.05 -2.43 18.17
CA GLY A 323 22.93 -2.79 19.30
C GLY A 323 22.95 -1.81 20.48
N ASN A 324 22.41 -0.60 20.34
CA ASN A 324 22.68 0.48 21.32
C ASN A 324 21.63 0.64 22.44
N ARG A 325 20.64 -0.26 22.53
CA ARG A 325 19.70 -0.31 23.67
C ARG A 325 20.29 -1.02 24.90
N GLY A 326 21.25 -1.93 24.71
CA GLY A 326 21.90 -2.68 25.81
C GLY A 326 22.92 -1.85 26.60
N GLU A 327 23.79 -1.11 25.91
CA GLU A 327 24.91 -0.40 26.57
C GLU A 327 24.46 0.80 27.43
N ARG A 328 23.32 1.42 27.13
CA ARG A 328 22.79 2.52 27.96
C ARG A 328 22.24 2.02 29.30
N GLY A 329 21.69 0.81 29.35
CA GLY A 329 21.20 0.20 30.58
C GLY A 329 22.35 -0.25 31.49
N GLU A 330 23.39 -0.84 30.92
CA GLU A 330 24.57 -1.29 31.68
C GLU A 330 25.40 -0.13 32.23
N ARG A 331 25.64 0.92 31.43
CA ARG A 331 26.36 2.13 31.91
C ARG A 331 25.59 2.92 32.96
N ALA A 332 24.25 2.86 32.95
CA ALA A 332 23.43 3.46 34.00
C ALA A 332 23.49 2.64 35.30
N GLY A 333 23.41 1.31 35.20
CA GLY A 333 23.51 0.39 36.33
C GLY A 333 24.90 0.37 36.99
N GLU A 334 25.99 0.53 36.24
CA GLU A 334 27.34 0.64 36.80
C GLU A 334 27.58 1.96 37.55
N ARG A 335 27.02 3.07 37.06
CA ARG A 335 27.12 4.38 37.72
C ARG A 335 26.36 4.42 39.05
N GLU A 336 25.19 3.79 39.13
CA GLU A 336 24.45 3.66 40.39
C GLU A 336 25.16 2.74 41.40
N ARG A 337 25.75 1.63 40.94
CA ARG A 337 26.54 0.72 41.81
C ARG A 337 27.83 1.36 42.32
N GLN A 338 28.46 2.26 41.57
CA GLN A 338 29.62 3.02 42.03
C GLN A 338 29.24 4.16 42.99
N ALA A 339 28.08 4.79 42.83
CA ALA A 339 27.60 5.83 43.75
C ALA A 339 27.25 5.28 45.15
N GLN A 340 26.76 4.04 45.22
CA GLN A 340 26.40 3.37 46.49
C GLN A 340 27.60 2.80 47.28
N ARG A 341 28.81 2.79 46.71
CA ARG A 341 30.02 2.23 47.34
C ARG A 341 30.94 3.26 48.01
N ARG A 342 30.55 4.54 48.10
CA ARG A 342 31.35 5.54 48.83
C ARG A 342 31.17 5.37 50.35
N PRO A 343 32.25 5.14 51.13
CA PRO A 343 32.13 5.01 52.57
C PRO A 343 31.91 6.39 53.21
N THR A 344 30.88 6.46 54.06
CA THR A 344 30.59 7.59 54.94
C THR A 344 31.77 7.79 55.89
N ARG A 345 32.51 8.89 55.71
CA ARG A 345 33.48 9.35 56.72
C ARG A 345 32.71 9.77 57.97
N ARG A 346 32.93 9.04 59.06
CA ARG A 346 32.52 9.43 60.42
C ARG A 346 33.31 10.68 60.85
N ALA A 347 32.61 11.62 61.45
CA ALA A 347 33.12 12.53 62.47
C ALA A 347 32.40 12.19 63.77
#